data_AF-A0A371R7L7-F1
#
_entry.id   AF-A0A371R7L7-F1
#
_cell.length_a   1.000
_cell.length_b   1.000
_cell.length_c   1.000
_cell.angle_alpha   90.00
_cell.angle_beta   90.00
_cell.angle_gamma   90.00
#
_symmetry.space_group_name_H-M   'P 1'
#
loop_
_entity.id
_entity.type
_entity.pdbx_description
1 polymer ?
#
loop_
_entity_poly.entity_id
_entity_poly.type
_entity_poly.pdbx_seq_one_letter_code
_entity_poly.pdbx_strand_id
1 'polypeptide(L)'
;MTGTSFAEKLAGTRIETDAGAYILLPARPDDAEFANGLLKQTMDNYVRATWDDEADIAAYYVRNAFEGRAEDTLVLYRQGKEGREPVGAVTAHAHLISDGEKAIDLGEIHLLPSVQGQGLGQAIISEIIAKAAPLPVTLMVLEANPARHLYERLGFIVDRPGEGDTAHRLHMIRR
;
A
#
# COMPACT_ATOMS: atom_id res chain seq x y z
N MET A 1 1.34 5.57 -27.35
CA MET A 1 1.67 6.60 -26.35
C MET A 1 1.38 5.98 -25.00
N THR A 2 2.40 5.44 -24.34
CA THR A 2 2.29 4.93 -22.97
C THR A 2 2.00 6.13 -22.07
N GLY A 3 0.79 6.20 -21.54
CA GLY A 3 0.45 7.22 -20.55
C GLY A 3 1.29 7.03 -19.29
N THR A 4 1.61 8.13 -18.62
CA THR A 4 2.27 8.13 -17.31
C THR A 4 1.54 7.22 -16.33
N SER A 5 2.25 6.30 -15.67
CA SER A 5 1.68 5.38 -14.69
C SER A 5 1.09 6.16 -13.50
N PHE A 6 0.22 5.51 -12.71
CA PHE A 6 -0.32 6.20 -11.54
C PHE A 6 0.77 6.47 -10.49
N ALA A 7 1.71 5.54 -10.32
CA ALA A 7 2.86 5.73 -9.45
C ALA A 7 3.73 6.92 -9.87
N GLU A 8 3.96 7.12 -11.18
CA GLU A 8 4.67 8.30 -11.70
C GLU A 8 3.94 9.61 -11.39
N LYS A 9 2.61 9.63 -11.30
CA LYS A 9 1.83 10.82 -10.86
C LYS A 9 1.95 11.12 -9.37
N LEU A 10 2.26 10.10 -8.56
CA LEU A 10 2.52 10.25 -7.13
C LEU A 10 3.96 10.66 -6.85
N ALA A 11 4.89 10.40 -7.77
CA ALA A 11 6.30 10.71 -7.61
C ALA A 11 6.52 12.20 -7.30
N GLY A 12 7.35 12.48 -6.29
CA GLY A 12 7.63 13.83 -5.81
C GLY A 12 6.57 14.43 -4.89
N THR A 13 5.45 13.72 -4.63
CA THR A 13 4.43 14.19 -3.69
C THR A 13 5.04 14.34 -2.30
N ARG A 14 4.87 15.53 -1.72
CA ARG A 14 5.30 15.84 -0.35
C ARG A 14 4.13 15.58 0.59
N ILE A 15 4.39 14.86 1.68
CA ILE A 15 3.42 14.59 2.73
C ILE A 15 3.91 15.29 3.99
N GLU A 16 3.08 16.15 4.55
CA GLU A 16 3.36 16.85 5.81
C GLU A 16 2.39 16.37 6.88
N THR A 17 2.93 16.10 8.06
CA THR A 17 2.20 15.69 9.26
C THR A 17 2.82 16.38 10.47
N ASP A 18 2.15 16.33 11.62
CA ASP A 18 2.72 16.82 12.88
C ASP A 18 4.03 16.11 13.26
N ALA A 19 4.23 14.88 12.77
CA ALA A 19 5.44 14.08 13.00
C ALA A 19 6.61 14.43 12.06
N GLY A 20 6.37 15.20 11.00
CA GLY A 20 7.40 15.63 10.06
C GLY A 20 6.97 15.67 8.60
N ALA A 21 7.95 15.93 7.74
CA ALA A 21 7.79 16.02 6.30
C ALA A 21 8.43 14.82 5.59
N TYR A 22 7.72 14.31 4.59
CA TYR A 22 8.08 13.13 3.82
C TYR A 22 7.94 13.40 2.33
N ILE A 23 8.62 12.60 1.51
CA ILE A 23 8.50 12.63 0.05
C ILE A 23 8.36 11.22 -0.51
N LEU A 24 7.41 11.04 -1.42
CA LEU A 24 7.24 9.81 -2.19
C LEU A 24 8.15 9.85 -3.42
N LEU A 25 8.99 8.84 -3.60
CA LEU A 25 9.86 8.69 -4.77
C LEU A 25 9.66 7.32 -5.41
N PRO A 26 9.78 7.17 -6.74
CA PRO A 26 9.75 5.87 -7.39
C PRO A 26 10.76 4.93 -6.74
N ALA A 27 10.34 3.69 -6.49
CA ALA A 27 11.22 2.68 -5.96
C ALA A 27 12.30 2.32 -6.99
N ARG A 28 13.46 1.92 -6.48
CA ARG A 28 14.59 1.42 -7.25
C ARG A 28 14.79 -0.07 -6.93
N PRO A 29 15.49 -0.82 -7.79
CA PRO A 29 15.80 -2.23 -7.51
C PRO A 29 16.47 -2.42 -6.13
N ASP A 30 17.32 -1.48 -5.71
CA ASP A 30 18.02 -1.51 -4.42
C ASP A 30 17.07 -1.36 -3.20
N ASP A 31 15.83 -0.91 -3.40
CA ASP A 31 14.83 -0.80 -2.34
C ASP A 31 14.17 -2.16 -2.01
N ALA A 32 14.46 -3.23 -2.76
CA ALA A 32 13.84 -4.55 -2.58
C ALA A 32 14.05 -5.12 -1.18
N GLU A 33 15.28 -5.06 -0.64
CA GLU A 33 15.58 -5.54 0.70
C GLU A 33 14.76 -4.78 1.76
N PHE A 34 14.70 -3.46 1.63
CA PHE A 34 13.91 -2.61 2.52
C PHE A 34 12.42 -2.92 2.43
N ALA A 35 11.84 -2.96 1.22
CA ALA A 35 10.40 -3.15 1.02
C ALA A 35 9.93 -4.54 1.47
N ASN A 36 10.66 -5.59 1.12
CA ASN A 36 10.35 -6.97 1.53
C ASN A 36 10.56 -7.16 3.04
N GLY A 37 11.62 -6.57 3.61
CA GLY A 37 11.85 -6.56 5.06
C GLY A 37 10.73 -5.84 5.81
N LEU A 38 10.26 -4.71 5.27
CA LEU A 38 9.17 -3.92 5.84
C LEU A 38 7.82 -4.65 5.75
N LEU A 39 7.51 -5.30 4.62
CA LEU A 39 6.35 -6.18 4.49
C LEU A 39 6.37 -7.25 5.58
N LYS A 40 7.51 -7.93 5.79
CA LYS A 40 7.65 -8.95 6.82
C LYS A 40 7.44 -8.35 8.22
N GLN A 41 8.11 -7.25 8.53
CA GLN A 41 8.05 -6.58 9.83
C GLN A 41 6.64 -6.13 10.22
N THR A 42 5.86 -5.66 9.24
CA THR A 42 4.54 -5.06 9.48
C THR A 42 3.41 -6.09 9.42
N MET A 43 3.58 -7.18 8.66
CA MET A 43 2.53 -8.16 8.41
C MET A 43 2.67 -9.48 9.16
N ASP A 44 3.85 -9.84 9.71
CA ASP A 44 4.09 -11.18 10.31
C ASP A 44 3.05 -11.60 11.33
N ASN A 45 2.69 -10.71 12.27
CA ASN A 45 1.68 -11.02 13.28
C ASN A 45 0.31 -11.33 12.66
N TYR A 46 -0.10 -10.62 11.61
CA TYR A 46 -1.39 -10.83 10.96
C TYR A 46 -1.38 -12.06 10.07
N VAL A 47 -0.28 -12.29 9.35
CA VAL A 47 -0.13 -13.45 8.47
C VAL A 47 -0.15 -14.74 9.29
N ARG A 48 0.63 -14.81 10.38
CA ARG A 48 0.68 -15.98 11.27
C ARG A 48 -0.60 -16.19 12.08
N ALA A 49 -1.40 -15.15 12.26
CA ALA A 49 -2.73 -15.28 12.87
C ALA A 49 -3.80 -15.73 11.85
N THR A 50 -3.51 -15.63 10.55
CA THR A 50 -4.45 -15.96 9.47
C THR A 50 -4.24 -17.38 8.96
N TRP A 51 -2.99 -17.83 8.86
CA TRP A 51 -2.62 -19.15 8.34
C TRP A 51 -1.76 -19.91 9.34
N ASP A 52 -2.09 -21.17 9.55
CA ASP A 52 -1.30 -22.11 10.37
C ASP A 52 -0.23 -22.86 9.56
N ASP A 53 -0.44 -23.00 8.24
CA ASP A 53 0.46 -23.72 7.35
C ASP A 53 1.62 -22.83 6.84
N GLU A 54 2.86 -23.32 6.98
CA GLU A 54 4.05 -22.55 6.59
C GLU A 54 4.16 -22.34 5.07
N ALA A 55 3.56 -23.20 4.23
CA ALA A 55 3.53 -22.99 2.79
C ALA A 55 2.57 -21.84 2.42
N ASP A 56 1.41 -21.73 3.08
CA ASP A 56 0.49 -20.60 2.90
C ASP A 56 1.09 -19.28 3.39
N ILE A 57 1.78 -19.31 4.55
CA ILE A 57 2.54 -18.15 5.08
C ILE A 57 3.61 -17.73 4.07
N ALA A 58 4.40 -18.66 3.52
CA ALA A 58 5.42 -18.37 2.52
C ALA A 58 4.81 -17.81 1.23
N ALA A 59 3.72 -18.41 0.75
CA ALA A 59 2.98 -17.97 -0.44
C ALA A 59 2.47 -16.53 -0.29
N TYR A 60 2.04 -16.13 0.92
CA TYR A 60 1.69 -14.74 1.18
C TYR A 60 2.86 -13.80 0.89
N TYR A 61 4.07 -14.08 1.38
CA TYR A 61 5.21 -13.19 1.15
C TYR A 61 5.68 -13.18 -0.29
N VAL A 62 5.66 -14.33 -0.98
CA VAL A 62 5.97 -14.41 -2.42
C VAL A 62 4.98 -13.56 -3.23
N ARG A 63 3.68 -13.69 -2.96
CA ARG A 63 2.63 -12.93 -3.66
C ARG A 63 2.76 -11.42 -3.40
N ASN A 64 3.07 -11.03 -2.17
CA ASN A 64 3.14 -9.63 -1.77
C ASN A 64 4.53 -8.98 -1.96
N ALA A 65 5.49 -9.72 -2.53
CA ALA A 65 6.87 -9.28 -2.72
C ALA A 65 6.99 -8.06 -3.65
N PHE A 66 8.04 -7.28 -3.42
CA PHE A 66 8.38 -6.06 -4.14
C PHE A 66 8.64 -6.29 -5.64
N GLU A 67 9.32 -7.38 -5.98
CA GLU A 67 9.82 -7.67 -7.34
C GLU A 67 8.70 -7.68 -8.39
N GLY A 68 7.50 -8.16 -8.01
CA GLY A 68 6.34 -8.21 -8.91
C GLY A 68 5.60 -6.88 -9.08
N ARG A 69 6.02 -5.82 -8.38
CA ARG A 69 5.31 -4.53 -8.31
C ARG A 69 6.23 -3.30 -8.24
N ALA A 70 7.51 -3.47 -8.54
CA ALA A 70 8.52 -2.43 -8.37
C ALA A 70 8.20 -1.16 -9.18
N GLU A 71 7.69 -1.32 -10.40
CA GLU A 71 7.33 -0.21 -11.31
C GLU A 71 6.18 0.67 -10.77
N ASP A 72 5.31 0.09 -9.95
CA ASP A 72 4.15 0.77 -9.35
C ASP A 72 4.35 1.12 -7.88
N THR A 73 5.57 0.92 -7.35
CA THR A 73 5.91 1.17 -5.95
C THR A 73 6.64 2.49 -5.79
N LEU A 74 6.23 3.26 -4.78
CA LEU A 74 6.94 4.42 -4.28
C LEU A 74 7.47 4.14 -2.87
N VAL A 75 8.71 4.56 -2.63
CA VAL A 75 9.31 4.58 -1.30
C VAL A 75 9.10 5.96 -0.69
N LEU A 76 8.64 5.96 0.56
CA LEU A 76 8.47 7.16 1.36
C LEU A 76 9.76 7.45 2.11
N TYR A 77 10.32 8.63 1.90
CA TYR A 77 11.54 9.07 2.57
C TYR A 77 11.26 10.24 3.50
N ARG A 78 11.92 10.25 4.66
CA ARG A 78 12.04 11.43 5.54
C ARG A 78 13.45 12.01 5.47
N GLN A 79 13.62 13.26 5.88
CA GLN A 79 14.96 13.80 6.10
C GLN A 79 15.54 13.26 7.42
N GLY A 80 16.64 12.53 7.32
CA GLY A 80 17.48 12.08 8.42
C GLY A 80 18.75 12.93 8.57
N LYS A 81 19.64 12.51 9.48
CA LYS A 81 20.88 13.23 9.80
C LYS A 81 21.91 13.16 8.66
N GLU A 82 21.96 12.02 7.97
CA GLU A 82 22.96 11.74 6.93
C GLU A 82 22.37 11.77 5.51
N GLY A 83 21.10 12.16 5.37
CA GLY A 83 20.41 12.17 4.09
C GLY A 83 18.96 11.74 4.23
N ARG A 84 18.38 11.25 3.14
CA ARG A 84 17.02 10.71 3.14
C ARG A 84 17.01 9.29 3.66
N GLU A 85 16.11 9.00 4.60
CA GLU A 85 15.93 7.67 5.17
C GLU A 85 14.59 7.09 4.70
N PRO A 86 14.55 5.85 4.16
CA PRO A 86 13.30 5.21 3.79
C PRO A 86 12.53 4.82 5.06
N VAL A 87 11.24 5.14 5.08
CA VAL A 87 10.37 4.90 6.24
C VAL A 87 9.06 4.22 5.89
N GLY A 88 8.80 4.00 4.61
CA GLY A 88 7.62 3.31 4.14
C GLY A 88 7.68 2.99 2.66
N ALA A 89 6.76 2.15 2.20
CA ALA A 89 6.54 1.86 0.80
C ALA A 89 5.03 1.81 0.52
N VAL A 90 4.63 2.26 -0.66
CA VAL A 90 3.25 2.18 -1.14
C VAL A 90 3.22 1.77 -2.60
N THR A 91 2.36 0.83 -2.96
CA THR A 91 2.12 0.43 -4.34
C THR A 91 0.77 0.97 -4.79
N ALA A 92 0.72 1.64 -5.95
CA ALA A 92 -0.53 2.11 -6.52
C ALA A 92 -0.49 2.08 -8.05
N HIS A 93 -1.45 1.40 -8.67
CA HIS A 93 -1.49 1.21 -10.12
C HIS A 93 -2.91 1.33 -10.68
N ALA A 94 -3.00 1.67 -11.96
CA ALA A 94 -4.30 1.70 -12.65
C ALA A 94 -4.68 0.30 -13.09
N HIS A 95 -5.94 -0.08 -12.88
CA HIS A 95 -6.49 -1.36 -13.35
C HIS A 95 -7.95 -1.20 -13.82
N LEU A 96 -8.54 -2.28 -14.32
CA LEU A 96 -9.94 -2.33 -14.71
C LEU A 96 -10.73 -3.17 -13.70
N ILE A 97 -11.91 -2.71 -13.31
CA ILE A 97 -12.87 -3.46 -12.49
C ILE A 97 -13.94 -4.13 -13.37
N SER A 98 -14.86 -4.91 -12.78
CA SER A 98 -15.71 -5.90 -13.46
C SER A 98 -16.64 -5.38 -14.57
N ASP A 99 -16.85 -4.08 -14.69
CA ASP A 99 -17.62 -3.40 -15.74
C ASP A 99 -16.74 -2.72 -16.81
N GLY A 100 -15.42 -2.88 -16.73
CA GLY A 100 -14.46 -2.20 -17.58
C GLY A 100 -14.19 -0.74 -17.18
N GLU A 101 -14.72 -0.27 -16.05
CA GLU A 101 -14.37 1.02 -15.47
C GLU A 101 -12.90 1.01 -15.03
N LYS A 102 -12.22 2.15 -15.22
CA LYS A 102 -10.85 2.34 -14.72
C LYS A 102 -10.91 2.67 -13.23
N ALA A 103 -10.05 2.01 -12.46
CA ALA A 103 -9.87 2.30 -11.04
C ALA A 103 -8.38 2.38 -10.71
N ILE A 104 -8.08 2.86 -9.51
CA ILE A 104 -6.73 2.83 -8.93
C ILE A 104 -6.70 1.77 -7.84
N ASP A 105 -5.86 0.76 -7.99
CA ASP A 105 -5.62 -0.23 -6.96
C ASP A 105 -4.51 0.24 -6.02
N LEU A 106 -4.84 0.38 -4.74
CA LEU A 106 -3.90 0.56 -3.65
C LEU A 106 -3.49 -0.83 -3.15
N GLY A 107 -2.29 -1.26 -3.54
CA GLY A 107 -1.71 -2.57 -3.23
C GLY A 107 -1.11 -2.63 -1.83
N GLU A 108 0.22 -2.77 -1.73
CA GLU A 108 0.88 -2.69 -0.43
C GLU A 108 0.91 -1.25 0.09
N ILE A 109 0.69 -1.07 1.40
CA ILE A 109 1.08 0.13 2.12
C ILE A 109 1.69 -0.28 3.45
N HIS A 110 3.00 -0.07 3.58
CA HIS A 110 3.74 -0.42 4.78
C HIS A 110 4.53 0.79 5.26
N LEU A 111 4.49 1.02 6.57
CA LEU A 111 5.21 2.09 7.24
C LEU A 111 6.02 1.50 8.38
N LEU A 112 7.22 2.03 8.64
CA LEU A 112 7.99 1.62 9.81
C LEU A 112 7.18 1.84 11.08
N PRO A 113 7.28 0.94 12.09
CA PRO A 113 6.55 1.10 13.35
C PRO A 113 6.76 2.47 14.02
N SER A 114 7.96 3.07 13.86
CA SER A 114 8.31 4.38 14.42
C SER A 114 7.56 5.57 13.82
N VAL A 115 6.91 5.40 12.66
CA VAL A 115 6.11 6.45 11.98
C VAL A 115 4.62 6.07 11.86
N GLN A 116 4.21 4.94 12.45
CA GLN A 116 2.81 4.54 12.54
C GLN A 116 2.07 5.31 13.65
N GLY A 117 0.74 5.30 13.61
CA GLY A 117 -0.12 5.95 14.61
C GLY A 117 -0.08 7.49 14.61
N GLN A 118 0.62 8.10 13.67
CA GLN A 118 0.89 9.55 13.59
C GLN A 118 0.19 10.24 12.42
N GLY A 119 -0.86 9.61 11.87
CA GLY A 119 -1.62 10.16 10.73
C GLY A 119 -0.96 10.00 9.35
N LEU A 120 0.29 9.52 9.28
CA LEU A 120 1.02 9.39 8.01
C LEU A 120 0.33 8.49 6.98
N GLY A 121 -0.14 7.31 7.39
CA GLY A 121 -0.89 6.42 6.50
C GLY A 121 -2.16 7.08 5.96
N GLN A 122 -2.88 7.81 6.81
CA GLN A 122 -4.06 8.58 6.40
C GLN A 122 -3.72 9.65 5.36
N ALA A 123 -2.64 10.40 5.58
CA ALA A 123 -2.20 11.45 4.68
C ALA A 123 -1.81 10.90 3.30
N ILE A 124 -1.08 9.77 3.25
CA ILE A 124 -0.71 9.10 1.99
C ILE A 124 -1.95 8.65 1.23
N ILE A 125 -2.87 7.94 1.89
CA ILE A 125 -4.08 7.43 1.23
C ILE A 125 -4.97 8.60 0.76
N SER A 126 -5.03 9.69 1.52
CA SER A 126 -5.79 10.90 1.14
C SER A 126 -5.24 11.53 -0.14
N GLU A 127 -3.93 11.64 -0.29
CA GLU A 127 -3.30 12.11 -1.53
C GLU A 127 -3.55 11.18 -2.72
N ILE A 128 -3.52 9.86 -2.49
CA ILE A 128 -3.86 8.86 -3.50
C ILE A 128 -5.30 9.04 -3.98
N ILE A 129 -6.25 9.15 -3.05
CA ILE A 129 -7.67 9.40 -3.36
C ILE A 129 -7.83 10.70 -4.17
N ALA A 130 -7.18 11.78 -3.73
CA ALA A 130 -7.28 13.08 -4.40
C ALA A 130 -6.74 13.04 -5.84
N LYS A 131 -5.64 12.33 -6.07
CA LYS A 131 -5.02 12.18 -7.40
C LYS A 131 -5.71 11.14 -8.28
N ALA A 132 -6.41 10.18 -7.69
CA ALA A 132 -7.20 9.19 -8.40
C ALA A 132 -8.48 9.81 -8.99
N ALA A 133 -9.04 10.82 -8.32
CA ALA A 133 -10.32 11.42 -8.72
C ALA A 133 -10.35 11.83 -10.21
N PRO A 134 -11.45 11.53 -10.93
CA PRO A 134 -12.71 10.97 -10.43
C PRO A 134 -12.74 9.43 -10.37
N LEU A 135 -11.61 8.73 -10.56
CA LEU A 135 -11.60 7.27 -10.56
C LEU A 135 -11.82 6.70 -9.15
N PRO A 136 -12.54 5.57 -9.03
CA PRO A 136 -12.60 4.84 -7.77
C PRO A 136 -11.22 4.32 -7.37
N VAL A 137 -11.04 4.16 -6.06
CA VAL A 137 -9.85 3.52 -5.46
C VAL A 137 -10.26 2.20 -4.84
N THR A 138 -9.54 1.13 -5.15
CA THR A 138 -9.73 -0.21 -4.59
C THR A 138 -8.56 -0.61 -3.72
N LEU A 139 -8.78 -1.56 -2.82
CA LEU A 139 -7.72 -2.24 -2.08
C LEU A 139 -8.19 -3.63 -1.64
N MET A 140 -7.22 -4.44 -1.22
CA MET A 140 -7.47 -5.66 -0.45
C MET A 140 -6.85 -5.57 0.93
N VAL A 141 -7.58 -5.97 1.96
CA VAL A 141 -7.10 -5.98 3.35
C VAL A 141 -7.38 -7.33 3.99
N LEU A 142 -6.46 -7.88 4.78
CA LEU A 142 -6.76 -9.07 5.59
C LEU A 142 -7.87 -8.73 6.60
N GLU A 143 -8.82 -9.65 6.80
CA GLU A 143 -9.94 -9.45 7.73
C GLU A 143 -9.49 -9.09 9.15
N ALA A 144 -8.40 -9.71 9.61
CA ALA A 144 -7.82 -9.48 10.93
C ALA A 144 -6.98 -8.18 11.04
N ASN A 145 -6.74 -7.45 9.93
CA ASN A 145 -5.87 -6.29 9.94
C ASN A 145 -6.63 -5.03 10.43
N PRO A 146 -6.21 -4.40 11.55
CA PRO A 146 -6.88 -3.22 12.10
C PRO A 146 -6.82 -1.99 11.18
N ALA A 147 -5.96 -1.99 10.15
CA ALA A 147 -5.93 -0.97 9.10
C ALA A 147 -7.28 -0.83 8.39
N ARG A 148 -8.13 -1.87 8.41
CA ARG A 148 -9.52 -1.79 7.92
C ARG A 148 -10.25 -0.55 8.45
N HIS A 149 -10.12 -0.23 9.74
CA HIS A 149 -10.80 0.92 10.32
C HIS A 149 -10.29 2.27 9.77
N LEU A 150 -9.02 2.35 9.35
CA LEU A 150 -8.51 3.53 8.66
C LEU A 150 -9.16 3.68 7.29
N TYR A 151 -9.27 2.58 6.52
CA TYR A 151 -9.92 2.60 5.22
C TYR A 151 -11.40 2.98 5.33
N GLU A 152 -12.14 2.41 6.29
CA GLU A 152 -13.54 2.76 6.56
C GLU A 152 -13.72 4.26 6.87
N ARG A 153 -12.84 4.85 7.70
CA ARG A 153 -12.87 6.30 7.99
C ARG A 153 -12.56 7.17 6.77
N LEU A 154 -11.81 6.65 5.81
CA LEU A 154 -11.49 7.33 4.55
C LEU A 154 -12.57 7.13 3.47
N GLY A 155 -13.68 6.48 3.82
CA GLY A 155 -14.83 6.29 2.95
C GLY A 155 -14.78 5.04 2.08
N PHE A 156 -13.82 4.14 2.31
CA PHE A 156 -13.87 2.81 1.69
C PHE A 156 -14.99 1.98 2.33
N ILE A 157 -15.70 1.25 1.49
CA ILE A 157 -16.70 0.26 1.91
C ILE A 157 -16.26 -1.12 1.45
N VAL A 158 -16.70 -2.17 2.16
CA VAL A 158 -16.52 -3.55 1.69
C VAL A 158 -17.40 -3.74 0.46
N ASP A 159 -16.78 -4.13 -0.65
CA ASP A 159 -17.45 -4.46 -1.91
C ASP A 159 -17.82 -5.94 -1.94
N ARG A 160 -16.85 -6.81 -1.62
CA ARG A 160 -17.01 -8.27 -1.58
C ARG A 160 -15.92 -8.93 -0.73
N PRO A 161 -16.15 -10.14 -0.18
CA PRO A 161 -15.07 -10.97 0.33
C PRO A 161 -14.13 -11.40 -0.80
N GLY A 162 -12.89 -11.73 -0.44
CA GLY A 162 -11.97 -12.44 -1.30
C GLY A 162 -12.44 -13.88 -1.54
N GLU A 163 -11.88 -14.52 -2.56
CA GLU A 163 -12.24 -15.88 -2.95
C GLU A 163 -10.96 -16.71 -3.13
N GLY A 164 -11.08 -18.04 -3.05
CA GLY A 164 -9.95 -18.96 -3.22
C GLY A 164 -8.80 -18.67 -2.26
N ASP A 165 -7.60 -18.43 -2.80
CA ASP A 165 -6.37 -18.14 -2.05
C ASP A 165 -6.36 -16.76 -1.36
N THR A 166 -7.40 -15.95 -1.59
CA THR A 166 -7.61 -14.64 -0.97
C THR A 166 -8.82 -14.60 -0.04
N ALA A 167 -9.42 -15.75 0.30
CA ALA A 167 -10.63 -15.83 1.14
C ALA A 167 -10.52 -15.11 2.50
N HIS A 168 -9.31 -14.89 3.02
CA HIS A 168 -9.05 -14.14 4.25
C HIS A 168 -8.95 -12.62 4.07
N ARG A 169 -9.23 -12.12 2.86
CA ARG A 169 -9.16 -10.70 2.49
C ARG A 169 -10.56 -10.16 2.21
N LEU A 170 -10.73 -8.87 2.45
CA LEU A 170 -11.88 -8.09 1.99
C LEU A 170 -11.43 -7.21 0.84
N HIS A 171 -12.20 -7.22 -0.26
CA HIS A 171 -12.10 -6.19 -1.28
C HIS A 171 -12.87 -4.97 -0.80
N MET A 172 -12.19 -3.82 -0.78
CA MET A 172 -12.79 -2.56 -0.41
C MET A 172 -12.68 -1.57 -1.57
N ILE A 173 -13.71 -0.73 -1.71
CA ILE A 173 -13.78 0.29 -2.76
C ILE A 173 -14.22 1.63 -2.18
N ARG A 174 -13.64 2.71 -2.70
CA ARG A 174 -14.11 4.07 -2.52
C ARG A 174 -14.41 4.66 -3.90
N ARG A 175 -15.65 5.09 -4.11
CA ARG A 175 -16.08 5.79 -5.32
C ARG A 175 -15.98 7.31 -5.17
#